data_AF-A0A3M6TB51-F1
#
_entry.id   AF-A0A3M6TB51-F1
#
_cell.length_a   1.000
_cell.length_b   1.000
_cell.length_c   1.000
_cell.angle_alpha   90.00
_cell.angle_beta   90.00
_cell.angle_gamma   90.00
#
_symmetry.space_group_name_H-M   'P 1'
#
loop_
_entity.id
_entity.type
_entity.pdbx_description
1 polymer ?
#
loop_
_entity_poly.entity_id
_entity_poly.type
_entity_poly.pdbx_seq_one_letter_code
_entity_poly.pdbx_strand_id
1 'polypeptide(L)'
;MGEKIQQLKSCILDLRNKIEVAEEKIRRATKALGIKQRRCEMLWEDATYKRRKLAIKKEKLKKTYEDLEANHSKLKQVDELLYTNTMVINKIKDLETRNTQKNFSLEVLLKKTRAKANELENKASDLQTQAKHYNREIKTANFIEMRAQRKCSDLESKLVAKKNLLERLRVKRERFYEEEKDRIVQAHALGEKIKESTIRAEAAERRLYLLENKVSNLRQELYKQTGEARKMFVLKNELEHLSLEY
;
A
#
# COMPACT_ATOMS: atom_id res chain seq x y z
N MET A 1 -96.34 4.52 -154.41
CA MET A 1 -96.13 5.54 -153.34
C MET A 1 -96.37 5.01 -151.92
N GLY A 2 -97.01 3.85 -151.71
CA GLY A 2 -97.23 3.28 -150.36
C GLY A 2 -96.05 2.51 -149.74
N GLU A 3 -95.24 1.79 -150.54
CA GLU A 3 -94.24 0.84 -150.00
C GLU A 3 -92.96 1.49 -149.41
N LYS A 4 -92.49 2.61 -149.98
CA LYS A 4 -91.28 3.30 -149.48
C LYS A 4 -91.46 3.94 -148.09
N ILE A 5 -92.69 4.33 -147.73
CA ILE A 5 -93.01 4.89 -146.41
C ILE A 5 -93.05 3.78 -145.34
N GLN A 6 -93.49 2.57 -145.69
CA GLN A 6 -93.46 1.41 -144.79
C GLN A 6 -92.03 0.93 -144.51
N GLN A 7 -91.15 0.90 -145.51
CA GLN A 7 -89.75 0.54 -145.32
C GLN A 7 -89.00 1.52 -144.40
N LEU A 8 -89.20 2.82 -144.59
CA LEU A 8 -88.63 3.86 -143.71
C LEU A 8 -89.17 3.78 -142.28
N LYS A 9 -90.48 3.54 -142.10
CA LYS A 9 -91.06 3.29 -140.78
C LYS A 9 -90.46 2.06 -140.11
N SER A 10 -90.23 0.96 -140.85
CA SER A 10 -89.58 -0.24 -140.31
C SER A 10 -88.14 0.03 -139.89
N CYS A 11 -87.37 0.78 -140.70
CA CYS A 11 -85.97 1.10 -140.42
C CYS A 11 -85.83 2.04 -139.21
N ILE A 12 -86.74 3.01 -139.08
CA ILE A 12 -86.82 3.88 -137.89
C ILE A 12 -87.20 3.07 -136.64
N LEU A 13 -88.12 2.11 -136.75
CA LEU A 13 -88.48 1.22 -135.66
C LEU A 13 -87.30 0.33 -135.24
N ASP A 14 -86.56 -0.18 -136.22
CA ASP A 14 -85.42 -1.08 -136.02
C ASP A 14 -84.22 -0.33 -135.39
N LEU A 15 -83.98 0.91 -135.83
CA LEU A 15 -83.00 1.80 -135.21
C LEU A 15 -83.41 2.21 -133.80
N ARG A 16 -84.70 2.49 -133.54
CA ARG A 16 -85.20 2.74 -132.18
C ARG A 16 -85.03 1.52 -131.28
N ASN A 17 -85.37 0.32 -131.76
CA ASN A 17 -85.15 -0.91 -131.01
C ASN A 17 -83.66 -1.17 -130.74
N LYS A 18 -82.77 -0.88 -131.70
CA LYS A 18 -81.32 -1.01 -131.51
C LYS A 18 -80.78 0.00 -130.51
N ILE A 19 -81.28 1.24 -130.53
CA ILE A 19 -80.94 2.28 -129.53
C ILE A 19 -81.46 1.86 -128.16
N GLU A 20 -82.69 1.38 -128.06
CA GLU A 20 -83.29 0.93 -126.81
C GLU A 20 -82.57 -0.27 -126.21
N VAL A 21 -82.16 -1.24 -127.05
CA VAL A 21 -81.33 -2.39 -126.64
C VAL A 21 -79.92 -1.94 -126.24
N ALA A 22 -79.33 -0.96 -126.92
CA ALA A 22 -78.03 -0.40 -126.56
C ALA A 22 -78.09 0.39 -125.24
N GLU A 23 -79.11 1.21 -125.05
CA GLU A 23 -79.38 1.94 -123.82
C GLU A 23 -79.63 0.99 -122.66
N GLU A 24 -80.39 -0.09 -122.86
CA GLU A 24 -80.66 -1.09 -121.84
C GLU A 24 -79.39 -1.89 -121.50
N LYS A 25 -78.55 -2.21 -122.50
CA LYS A 25 -77.21 -2.78 -122.27
C LYS A 25 -76.31 -1.82 -121.48
N ILE A 26 -76.33 -0.53 -121.79
CA ILE A 26 -75.59 0.50 -121.06
C ILE A 26 -76.12 0.60 -119.63
N ARG A 27 -77.44 0.67 -119.40
CA ARG A 27 -78.04 0.69 -118.06
C ARG A 27 -77.63 -0.53 -117.23
N ARG A 28 -77.66 -1.73 -117.82
CA ARG A 28 -77.22 -2.97 -117.15
C ARG A 28 -75.71 -2.96 -116.86
N ALA A 29 -74.89 -2.52 -117.80
CA ALA A 29 -73.45 -2.41 -117.63
C ALA A 29 -73.09 -1.40 -116.53
N THR A 30 -73.72 -0.22 -116.51
CA THR A 30 -73.55 0.81 -115.48
C THR A 30 -74.00 0.30 -114.11
N LYS A 31 -75.11 -0.43 -114.03
CA LYS A 31 -75.59 -1.04 -112.77
C LYS A 31 -74.62 -2.12 -112.26
N ALA A 32 -74.13 -2.98 -113.14
CA ALA A 32 -73.15 -4.02 -112.80
C ALA A 32 -71.79 -3.43 -112.40
N LEU A 33 -71.35 -2.37 -113.09
CA LEU A 33 -70.14 -1.60 -112.76
C LEU A 33 -70.28 -0.96 -111.38
N GLY A 34 -71.43 -0.34 -111.08
CA GLY A 34 -71.72 0.24 -109.77
C GLY A 34 -71.73 -0.79 -108.63
N ILE A 35 -72.26 -2.00 -108.87
CA ILE A 35 -72.21 -3.10 -107.88
C ILE A 35 -70.75 -3.57 -107.66
N LYS A 36 -69.96 -3.70 -108.72
CA LYS A 36 -68.54 -4.08 -108.62
C LYS A 36 -67.71 -2.99 -107.93
N GLN A 37 -67.97 -1.72 -108.21
CA GLN A 37 -67.34 -0.59 -107.52
C GLN A 37 -67.65 -0.62 -106.02
N ARG A 38 -68.91 -0.74 -105.62
CA ARG A 38 -69.29 -0.86 -104.19
C ARG A 38 -68.65 -2.06 -103.49
N ARG A 39 -68.55 -3.20 -104.18
CA ARG A 39 -67.89 -4.40 -103.62
C ARG A 39 -66.38 -4.20 -103.47
N CYS A 40 -65.73 -3.54 -104.43
CA CYS A 40 -64.33 -3.15 -104.31
C CYS A 40 -64.12 -2.16 -103.17
N GLU A 41 -64.98 -1.15 -103.03
CA GLU A 41 -64.95 -0.17 -101.92
C GLU A 41 -65.06 -0.87 -100.57
N MET A 42 -66.04 -1.78 -100.36
CA MET A 42 -66.15 -2.53 -99.10
C MET A 42 -64.93 -3.40 -98.79
N LEU A 43 -64.35 -4.07 -99.79
CA LEU A 43 -63.14 -4.89 -99.58
C LEU A 43 -61.93 -4.01 -99.27
N TRP A 44 -61.83 -2.83 -99.87
CA TRP A 44 -60.82 -1.82 -99.55
C TRP A 44 -60.99 -1.28 -98.13
N GLU A 45 -62.22 -1.00 -97.70
CA GLU A 45 -62.54 -0.58 -96.33
C GLU A 45 -62.19 -1.67 -95.30
N ASP A 46 -62.52 -2.94 -95.55
CA ASP A 46 -62.16 -4.05 -94.65
C ASP A 46 -60.64 -4.29 -94.62
N ALA A 47 -59.97 -4.25 -95.78
CA ALA A 47 -58.51 -4.37 -95.85
C ALA A 47 -57.79 -3.22 -95.13
N THR A 48 -58.28 -1.98 -95.28
CA THR A 48 -57.75 -0.81 -94.56
C THR A 48 -58.04 -0.88 -93.07
N TYR A 49 -59.23 -1.33 -92.66
CA TYR A 49 -59.56 -1.57 -91.25
C TYR A 49 -58.66 -2.64 -90.61
N LYS A 50 -58.47 -3.78 -91.27
CA LYS A 50 -57.57 -4.85 -90.82
C LYS A 50 -56.12 -4.38 -90.74
N ARG A 51 -55.64 -3.59 -91.71
CA ARG A 51 -54.30 -2.96 -91.66
C ARG A 51 -54.16 -2.00 -90.48
N ARG A 52 -55.15 -1.13 -90.23
CA ARG A 52 -55.16 -0.24 -89.06
C ARG A 52 -55.15 -1.02 -87.75
N LYS A 53 -55.96 -2.08 -87.64
CA LYS A 53 -56.02 -2.95 -86.45
C LYS A 53 -54.70 -3.71 -86.22
N LEU A 54 -54.07 -4.19 -87.29
CA LEU A 54 -52.75 -4.82 -87.23
C LEU A 54 -51.67 -3.83 -86.79
N ALA A 55 -51.68 -2.60 -87.31
CA ALA A 55 -50.74 -1.55 -86.91
C ALA A 55 -50.88 -1.22 -85.42
N ILE A 56 -52.11 -1.07 -84.91
CA ILE A 56 -52.37 -0.84 -83.48
C ILE A 56 -51.87 -2.04 -82.64
N LYS A 57 -52.10 -3.28 -83.08
CA LYS A 57 -51.59 -4.48 -82.38
C LYS A 57 -50.06 -4.53 -82.37
N LYS A 58 -49.40 -4.23 -83.49
CA LYS A 58 -47.93 -4.16 -83.57
C LYS A 58 -47.37 -3.10 -82.63
N GLU A 59 -47.98 -1.92 -82.60
CA GLU A 59 -47.56 -0.84 -81.71
C GLU A 59 -47.75 -1.20 -80.23
N LYS A 60 -48.88 -1.83 -79.88
CA LYS A 60 -49.09 -2.36 -78.52
C LYS A 60 -48.06 -3.42 -78.15
N LEU A 61 -47.77 -4.36 -79.06
CA LEU A 61 -46.79 -5.42 -78.83
C LEU A 61 -45.38 -4.83 -78.62
N LYS A 62 -45.02 -3.83 -79.44
CA LYS A 62 -43.75 -3.11 -79.32
C LYS A 62 -43.62 -2.45 -77.96
N LYS A 63 -44.64 -1.68 -77.53
CA LYS A 63 -44.68 -1.06 -76.19
C LYS A 63 -44.57 -2.09 -75.08
N THR A 64 -45.30 -3.21 -75.16
CA THR A 64 -45.21 -4.26 -74.13
C THR A 64 -43.83 -4.92 -74.09
N TYR A 65 -43.13 -5.01 -75.23
CA TYR A 65 -41.77 -5.56 -75.28
C TYR A 65 -40.76 -4.57 -74.68
N GLU A 66 -40.87 -3.28 -75.02
CA GLU A 66 -40.07 -2.21 -74.42
C GLU A 66 -40.27 -2.15 -72.89
N ASP A 67 -41.51 -2.26 -72.42
CA ASP A 67 -41.83 -2.33 -70.98
C ASP A 67 -41.24 -3.59 -70.32
N LEU A 68 -41.28 -4.74 -71.00
CA LEU A 68 -40.70 -6.00 -70.50
C LEU A 68 -39.18 -5.90 -70.39
N GLU A 69 -38.51 -5.32 -71.39
CA GLU A 69 -37.05 -5.14 -71.40
C GLU A 69 -36.60 -4.16 -70.31
N ALA A 70 -37.36 -3.08 -70.10
CA ALA A 70 -37.15 -2.15 -68.99
C ALA A 70 -37.33 -2.83 -67.63
N ASN A 71 -38.38 -3.64 -67.46
CA ASN A 71 -38.63 -4.40 -66.22
C ASN A 71 -37.57 -5.48 -65.97
N HIS A 72 -37.10 -6.16 -67.02
CA HIS A 72 -36.02 -7.13 -66.91
C HIS A 72 -34.70 -6.48 -66.50
N SER A 73 -34.40 -5.29 -67.04
CA SER A 73 -33.24 -4.50 -66.64
C SER A 73 -33.31 -4.07 -65.17
N LYS A 74 -34.49 -3.65 -64.69
CA LYS A 74 -34.72 -3.36 -63.26
C LYS A 74 -34.55 -4.60 -62.38
N LEU A 75 -35.03 -5.76 -62.83
CA LEU A 75 -34.89 -7.01 -62.08
C LEU A 75 -33.42 -7.38 -61.87
N LYS A 76 -32.59 -7.26 -62.91
CA LYS A 76 -31.12 -7.48 -62.79
C LYS A 76 -30.48 -6.55 -61.77
N GLN A 77 -30.84 -5.27 -61.77
CA GLN A 77 -30.34 -4.31 -60.77
C GLN A 77 -30.78 -4.70 -59.35
N VAL A 78 -32.01 -5.18 -59.18
CA VAL A 78 -32.49 -5.68 -57.88
C VAL A 78 -31.71 -6.91 -57.43
N ASP A 79 -31.43 -7.85 -58.33
CA ASP A 79 -30.64 -9.06 -58.00
C ASP A 79 -29.21 -8.71 -57.56
N GLU A 80 -28.55 -7.77 -58.25
CA GLU A 80 -27.23 -7.25 -57.86
C GLU A 80 -27.26 -6.57 -56.49
N LEU A 81 -28.30 -5.77 -56.22
CA LEU A 81 -28.51 -5.13 -54.92
C LEU A 81 -28.77 -6.17 -53.81
N LEU A 82 -29.52 -7.24 -54.08
CA LEU A 82 -29.75 -8.31 -53.11
C LEU A 82 -28.47 -9.09 -52.81
N TYR A 83 -27.66 -9.36 -53.83
CA TYR A 83 -26.37 -10.02 -53.65
C TYR A 83 -25.41 -9.19 -52.79
N THR A 84 -25.27 -7.90 -53.11
CA THR A 84 -24.43 -6.97 -52.34
C THR A 84 -24.94 -6.77 -50.92
N ASN A 85 -26.26 -6.69 -50.72
CA ASN A 85 -26.86 -6.59 -49.39
C ASN A 85 -26.59 -7.85 -48.56
N THR A 86 -26.66 -9.05 -49.17
CA THR A 86 -26.32 -10.31 -48.49
C THR A 86 -24.85 -10.34 -48.05
N MET A 87 -23.94 -9.86 -48.91
CA MET A 87 -22.51 -9.71 -48.58
C MET A 87 -22.30 -8.74 -47.40
N VAL A 88 -23.01 -7.62 -47.38
CA VAL A 88 -22.94 -6.63 -46.29
C VAL A 88 -23.49 -7.23 -44.99
N ILE A 89 -24.64 -7.90 -45.03
CA ILE A 89 -25.25 -8.56 -43.87
C ILE A 89 -24.29 -9.58 -43.26
N ASN A 90 -23.65 -10.42 -44.08
CA ASN A 90 -22.69 -11.41 -43.59
C ASN A 90 -21.47 -10.73 -42.94
N LYS A 91 -20.97 -9.64 -43.54
CA LYS A 91 -19.85 -8.88 -42.98
C LYS A 91 -20.21 -8.20 -41.65
N ILE A 92 -21.45 -7.71 -41.50
CA ILE A 92 -21.96 -7.16 -40.24
C ILE A 92 -22.00 -8.25 -39.17
N LYS A 93 -22.55 -9.43 -39.48
CA LYS A 93 -22.58 -10.58 -38.55
C LYS A 93 -21.18 -10.99 -38.10
N ASP A 94 -20.21 -11.02 -39.00
CA ASP A 94 -18.81 -11.32 -38.66
C ASP A 94 -18.21 -10.25 -37.74
N LEU A 95 -18.54 -8.97 -37.96
CA LEU A 95 -18.09 -7.89 -37.08
C LEU A 95 -18.76 -7.97 -35.70
N GLU A 96 -20.06 -8.29 -35.63
CA GLU A 96 -20.78 -8.47 -34.37
C GLU A 96 -20.22 -9.65 -33.55
N THR A 97 -19.95 -10.79 -34.19
CA THR A 97 -19.33 -11.95 -33.52
C THR A 97 -17.92 -11.63 -33.01
N ARG A 98 -17.09 -10.93 -33.79
CA ARG A 98 -15.78 -10.49 -33.31
C ARG A 98 -15.88 -9.48 -32.16
N ASN A 99 -16.84 -8.56 -32.23
CA ASN A 99 -17.02 -7.55 -31.19
C ASN A 99 -17.51 -8.16 -29.88
N THR A 100 -18.43 -9.14 -29.94
CA THR A 100 -18.89 -9.88 -28.75
C THR A 100 -17.76 -10.70 -28.11
N GLN A 101 -16.93 -11.39 -28.90
CA GLN A 101 -15.74 -12.10 -28.40
C GLN A 101 -14.72 -11.14 -27.75
N LYS A 102 -14.49 -9.97 -28.37
CA LYS A 102 -13.60 -8.94 -27.82
C LYS A 102 -14.15 -8.38 -26.50
N ASN A 103 -15.44 -8.09 -26.43
CA ASN A 103 -16.09 -7.61 -25.21
C ASN A 103 -15.98 -8.62 -24.07
N PHE A 104 -16.22 -9.91 -24.34
CA PHE A 104 -16.03 -10.97 -23.34
C PHE A 104 -14.59 -11.02 -22.81
N SER A 105 -13.61 -10.95 -23.72
CA SER A 105 -12.19 -10.95 -23.36
C SER A 105 -11.81 -9.74 -22.50
N LEU A 106 -12.33 -8.56 -22.83
CA LEU A 106 -12.14 -7.33 -22.06
C LEU A 106 -12.82 -7.41 -20.68
N GLU A 107 -14.00 -8.01 -20.59
CA GLU A 107 -14.71 -8.20 -19.32
C GLU A 107 -13.93 -9.12 -18.37
N VAL A 108 -13.35 -10.20 -18.88
CA VAL A 108 -12.48 -11.10 -18.10
C VAL A 108 -11.23 -10.35 -17.61
N LEU A 109 -10.59 -9.57 -18.49
CA LEU A 109 -9.44 -8.76 -18.11
C LEU A 109 -9.80 -7.73 -17.03
N LEU A 110 -10.94 -7.06 -17.17
CA LEU A 110 -11.45 -6.08 -16.22
C LEU A 110 -11.77 -6.71 -14.85
N LYS A 111 -12.34 -7.92 -14.82
CA LYS A 111 -12.52 -8.66 -13.56
C LYS A 111 -11.19 -9.00 -12.89
N LYS A 112 -10.19 -9.43 -13.67
CA LYS A 112 -8.83 -9.73 -13.15
C LYS A 112 -8.13 -8.49 -12.61
N THR A 113 -8.20 -7.36 -13.32
CA THR A 113 -7.57 -6.12 -12.85
C THR A 113 -8.23 -5.57 -11.59
N ARG A 114 -9.57 -5.64 -11.49
CA ARG A 114 -10.30 -5.28 -10.27
C ARG A 114 -9.93 -6.18 -9.09
N ALA A 115 -9.86 -7.50 -9.29
CA ALA A 115 -9.45 -8.43 -8.24
C ALA A 115 -8.03 -8.10 -7.74
N LYS A 116 -7.10 -7.85 -8.66
CA LYS A 116 -5.72 -7.46 -8.31
C LYS A 116 -5.65 -6.11 -7.59
N ALA A 117 -6.48 -5.13 -7.97
CA ALA A 117 -6.56 -3.85 -7.27
C ALA A 117 -7.03 -4.05 -5.81
N ASN A 118 -8.08 -4.84 -5.59
CA ASN A 118 -8.60 -5.13 -4.25
C ASN A 118 -7.56 -5.89 -3.40
N GLU A 119 -6.82 -6.84 -3.98
CA GLU A 119 -5.74 -7.53 -3.27
C GLU A 119 -4.64 -6.57 -2.82
N LEU A 120 -4.27 -5.60 -3.66
CA LEU A 120 -3.27 -4.59 -3.32
C LEU A 120 -3.77 -3.62 -2.26
N GLU A 121 -5.04 -3.23 -2.32
CA GLU A 121 -5.67 -2.38 -1.31
C GLU A 121 -5.72 -3.06 0.07
N ASN A 122 -6.10 -4.34 0.11
CA ASN A 122 -6.07 -5.13 1.34
C ASN A 122 -4.65 -5.25 1.90
N LYS A 123 -3.66 -5.56 1.06
CA LYS A 123 -2.24 -5.60 1.48
C LYS A 123 -1.75 -4.25 2.01
N ALA A 124 -2.16 -3.15 1.39
CA ALA A 124 -1.80 -1.82 1.86
C ALA A 124 -2.42 -1.51 3.23
N SER A 125 -3.68 -1.89 3.45
CA SER A 125 -4.36 -1.78 4.75
C SER A 125 -3.68 -2.60 5.85
N ASP A 126 -3.28 -3.84 5.54
CA ASP A 126 -2.56 -4.72 6.47
C ASP A 126 -1.20 -4.12 6.86
N LEU A 127 -0.42 -3.67 5.86
CA LEU A 127 0.86 -3.01 6.09
C LEU A 127 0.71 -1.72 6.91
N GLN A 128 -0.36 -0.94 6.69
CA GLN A 128 -0.63 0.25 7.48
C GLN A 128 -0.93 -0.10 8.94
N THR A 129 -1.67 -1.19 9.17
CA THR A 129 -1.99 -1.68 10.51
C THR A 129 -0.73 -2.19 11.22
N GLN A 130 0.11 -2.94 10.51
CA GLN A 130 1.39 -3.41 11.01
C GLN A 130 2.35 -2.25 11.34
N ALA A 131 2.42 -1.23 10.49
CA ALA A 131 3.23 -0.04 10.75
C ALA A 131 2.76 0.72 12.00
N LYS A 132 1.45 0.81 12.24
CA LYS A 132 0.90 1.38 13.49
C LYS A 132 1.29 0.55 14.71
N HIS A 133 1.33 -0.78 14.59
CA HIS A 133 1.78 -1.66 15.67
C HIS A 133 3.26 -1.42 16.02
N TYR A 134 4.16 -1.48 15.02
CA TYR A 134 5.59 -1.23 15.23
C TYR A 134 5.87 0.16 15.78
N ASN A 135 5.13 1.18 15.33
CA ASN A 135 5.25 2.53 15.90
C ASN A 135 4.91 2.59 17.40
N ARG A 136 3.98 1.75 17.88
CA ARG A 136 3.67 1.65 19.32
C ARG A 136 4.78 0.94 20.06
N GLU A 137 5.29 -0.17 19.52
CA GLU A 137 6.40 -0.92 20.13
C GLU A 137 7.66 -0.06 20.24
N ILE A 138 8.02 0.68 19.19
CA ILE A 138 9.16 1.61 19.19
C ILE A 138 8.97 2.69 20.26
N LYS A 139 7.78 3.29 20.38
CA LYS A 139 7.50 4.28 21.43
C LYS A 139 7.68 3.70 22.84
N THR A 140 7.20 2.48 23.06
CA THR A 140 7.37 1.80 24.36
C THR A 140 8.85 1.49 24.63
N ALA A 141 9.58 0.98 23.63
CA ALA A 141 11.01 0.71 23.75
C ALA A 141 11.81 1.98 24.08
N ASN A 142 11.55 3.08 23.38
CA ASN A 142 12.19 4.37 23.63
C ASN A 142 11.92 4.88 25.05
N PHE A 143 10.68 4.72 25.56
CA PHE A 143 10.36 5.10 26.93
C PHE A 143 11.12 4.26 27.97
N ILE A 144 11.23 2.95 27.74
CA ILE A 144 11.99 2.04 28.59
C ILE A 144 13.48 2.42 28.57
N GLU A 145 14.04 2.68 27.39
CA GLU A 145 15.43 3.10 27.22
C GLU A 145 15.71 4.41 27.99
N MET A 146 14.88 5.43 27.81
CA MET A 146 15.02 6.69 28.55
C MET A 146 14.97 6.48 30.07
N ARG A 147 14.09 5.60 30.55
CA ARG A 147 14.00 5.27 31.98
C ARG A 147 15.27 4.55 32.46
N ALA A 148 15.81 3.64 31.66
CA ALA A 148 17.05 2.93 31.96
C ALA A 148 18.24 3.89 32.00
N GLN A 149 18.37 4.78 31.01
CA GLN A 149 19.42 5.80 30.95
C GLN A 149 19.42 6.69 32.21
N ARG A 150 18.24 7.20 32.62
CA ARG A 150 18.12 7.97 33.87
C ARG A 150 18.57 7.19 35.10
N LYS A 151 18.15 5.91 35.19
CA LYS A 151 18.55 5.04 36.30
C LYS A 151 20.06 4.79 36.31
N CYS A 152 20.69 4.62 35.15
CA CYS A 152 22.13 4.48 35.03
C CYS A 152 22.84 5.75 35.53
N SER A 153 22.43 6.94 35.07
CA SER A 153 23.01 8.20 35.52
C SER A 153 22.87 8.42 37.04
N ASP A 154 21.71 8.08 37.62
CA ASP A 154 21.49 8.15 39.07
C ASP A 154 22.42 7.20 39.83
N LEU A 155 22.60 5.98 39.33
CA LEU A 155 23.48 4.98 39.94
C LEU A 155 24.95 5.36 39.81
N GLU A 156 25.38 5.92 38.67
CA GLU A 156 26.72 6.46 38.47
C GLU A 156 27.03 7.58 39.46
N SER A 157 26.12 8.53 39.63
CA SER A 157 26.25 9.61 40.62
C SER A 157 26.38 9.07 42.06
N LYS A 158 25.51 8.11 42.43
CA LYS A 158 25.60 7.44 43.74
C LYS A 158 26.92 6.69 43.91
N LEU A 159 27.41 6.03 42.88
CA LEU A 159 28.69 5.31 42.92
C LEU A 159 29.86 6.27 43.18
N VAL A 160 29.89 7.41 42.49
CA VAL A 160 30.90 8.45 42.71
C VAL A 160 30.85 8.96 44.16
N ALA A 161 29.66 9.28 44.68
CA ALA A 161 29.49 9.71 46.05
C ALA A 161 29.99 8.66 47.08
N LYS A 162 29.68 7.37 46.84
CA LYS A 162 30.13 6.27 47.70
C LYS A 162 31.65 6.05 47.63
N LYS A 163 32.26 6.16 46.44
CA LYS A 163 33.72 6.10 46.29
C LYS A 163 34.41 7.22 47.06
N ASN A 164 33.91 8.46 46.95
CA ASN A 164 34.44 9.60 47.68
C ASN A 164 34.32 9.42 49.20
N LEU A 165 33.20 8.88 49.68
CA LEU A 165 33.02 8.58 51.11
C LEU A 165 34.00 7.49 51.58
N LEU A 166 34.14 6.41 50.79
CA LEU A 166 35.07 5.33 51.10
C LEU A 166 36.50 5.85 51.23
N GLU A 167 36.92 6.75 50.34
CA GLU A 167 38.25 7.35 50.37
C GLU A 167 38.47 8.19 51.64
N ARG A 168 37.50 9.02 52.02
CA ARG A 168 37.55 9.77 53.28
C ARG A 168 37.64 8.85 54.50
N LEU A 169 36.95 7.72 54.48
CA LEU A 169 36.99 6.73 55.56
C LEU A 169 38.35 6.02 55.61
N ARG A 170 38.97 5.71 54.47
CA ARG A 170 40.32 5.15 54.41
C ARG A 170 41.35 6.10 55.03
N VAL A 171 41.32 7.37 54.64
CA VAL A 171 42.20 8.40 55.22
C VAL A 171 41.99 8.53 56.73
N LYS A 172 40.73 8.54 57.21
CA LYS A 172 40.45 8.57 58.66
C LYS A 172 41.00 7.34 59.39
N ARG A 173 40.84 6.14 58.80
CA ARG A 173 41.37 4.90 59.37
C ARG A 173 42.89 4.95 59.49
N GLU A 174 43.59 5.44 58.47
CA GLU A 174 45.05 5.59 58.51
C GLU A 174 45.50 6.59 59.58
N ARG A 175 44.80 7.71 59.74
CA ARG A 175 45.08 8.67 60.83
C ARG A 175 44.91 8.05 62.21
N PHE A 176 43.80 7.35 62.44
CA PHE A 176 43.58 6.67 63.73
C PHE A 176 44.64 5.60 64.01
N TYR A 177 45.10 4.89 62.98
CA TYR A 177 46.15 3.89 63.14
C TYR A 177 47.49 4.52 63.55
N GLU A 178 47.88 5.65 62.96
CA GLU A 178 49.10 6.35 63.38
C GLU A 178 48.94 6.97 64.78
N GLU A 179 47.79 7.55 65.10
CA GLU A 179 47.50 8.04 66.45
C GLU A 179 47.57 6.90 67.49
N GLU A 180 47.01 5.73 67.19
CA GLU A 180 47.08 4.55 68.05
C GLU A 180 48.53 4.11 68.28
N LYS A 181 49.33 4.05 67.21
CA LYS A 181 50.76 3.70 67.29
C LYS A 181 51.53 4.68 68.17
N ASP A 182 51.30 5.98 68.02
CA ASP A 182 51.93 7.01 68.86
C ASP A 182 51.54 6.85 70.33
N ARG A 183 50.26 6.55 70.61
CA ARG A 183 49.77 6.30 71.97
C ARG A 183 50.38 5.04 72.58
N ILE A 184 50.54 3.97 71.80
CA ILE A 184 51.21 2.74 72.24
C ILE A 184 52.67 3.04 72.61
N VAL A 185 53.40 3.80 71.78
CA VAL A 185 54.79 4.19 72.07
C VAL A 185 54.87 5.04 73.35
N GLN A 186 53.98 6.03 73.51
CA GLN A 186 53.91 6.84 74.73
C GLN A 186 53.61 6.00 75.98
N ALA A 187 52.67 5.06 75.88
CA ALA A 187 52.32 4.16 76.97
C ALA A 187 53.51 3.28 77.39
N HIS A 188 54.25 2.72 76.43
CA HIS A 188 55.48 1.98 76.71
C HIS A 188 56.54 2.85 77.39
N ALA A 189 56.80 4.05 76.88
CA ALA A 189 57.78 4.96 77.47
C ALA A 189 57.41 5.38 78.91
N LEU A 190 56.12 5.64 79.18
CA LEU A 190 55.63 5.90 80.53
C LEU A 190 55.76 4.67 81.42
N GLY A 191 55.48 3.47 80.89
CA GLY A 191 55.68 2.20 81.60
C GLY A 191 57.13 2.00 82.05
N GLU A 192 58.10 2.26 81.18
CA GLU A 192 59.53 2.18 81.53
C GLU A 192 59.92 3.23 82.57
N LYS A 193 59.45 4.49 82.44
CA LYS A 193 59.67 5.54 83.46
C LYS A 193 59.09 5.15 84.82
N ILE A 194 57.92 4.54 84.85
CA ILE A 194 57.29 4.05 86.08
C ILE A 194 58.17 2.96 86.69
N LYS A 195 58.59 1.94 85.92
CA LYS A 195 59.49 0.89 86.43
C LYS A 195 60.77 1.46 87.03
N GLU A 196 61.45 2.36 86.34
CA GLU A 196 62.66 3.01 86.87
C GLU A 196 62.39 3.80 88.16
N SER A 197 61.27 4.52 88.20
CA SER A 197 60.87 5.31 89.37
C SER A 197 60.53 4.39 90.55
N THR A 198 59.84 3.28 90.30
CA THR A 198 59.54 2.25 91.31
C THR A 198 60.82 1.62 91.85
N ILE A 199 61.77 1.22 91.00
CA ILE A 199 63.07 0.68 91.44
C ILE A 199 63.83 1.70 92.30
N ARG A 200 63.82 2.98 91.91
CA ARG A 200 64.45 4.05 92.70
C ARG A 200 63.75 4.25 94.05
N ALA A 201 62.43 4.21 94.08
CA ALA A 201 61.65 4.31 95.31
C ALA A 201 61.93 3.12 96.25
N GLU A 202 61.89 1.88 95.74
CA GLU A 202 62.23 0.68 96.50
C GLU A 202 63.67 0.73 97.04
N ALA A 203 64.63 1.20 96.25
CA ALA A 203 66.01 1.36 96.70
C ALA A 203 66.14 2.42 97.81
N ALA A 204 65.39 3.52 97.71
CA ALA A 204 65.35 4.55 98.73
C ALA A 204 64.71 4.02 100.04
N GLU A 205 63.62 3.26 99.94
CA GLU A 205 62.97 2.59 101.09
C GLU A 205 63.91 1.61 101.78
N ARG A 206 64.60 0.74 101.02
CA ARG A 206 65.60 -0.17 101.59
C ARG A 206 66.72 0.58 102.30
N ARG A 207 67.18 1.70 101.74
CA ARG A 207 68.23 2.53 102.33
C ARG A 207 67.75 3.24 103.59
N LEU A 208 66.51 3.73 103.59
CA LEU A 208 65.86 4.30 104.77
C LEU A 208 65.81 3.27 105.90
N TYR A 209 65.34 2.06 105.63
CA TYR A 209 65.28 0.97 106.61
C TYR A 209 66.65 0.63 107.21
N LEU A 210 67.71 0.57 106.40
CA LEU A 210 69.08 0.38 106.88
C LEU A 210 69.54 1.51 107.80
N LEU A 211 69.22 2.76 107.45
CA LEU A 211 69.54 3.93 108.27
C LEU A 211 68.75 3.93 109.58
N GLU A 212 67.45 3.59 109.55
CA GLU A 212 66.60 3.44 110.73
C GLU A 212 67.16 2.38 111.69
N ASN A 213 67.55 1.22 111.17
CA ASN A 213 68.21 0.18 111.97
C ASN A 213 69.54 0.64 112.56
N LYS A 214 70.37 1.33 111.77
CA LYS A 214 71.64 1.90 112.27
C LYS A 214 71.40 2.93 113.38
N VAL A 215 70.42 3.81 113.22
CA VAL A 215 70.02 4.79 114.24
C VAL A 215 69.48 4.08 115.49
N SER A 216 68.66 3.05 115.34
CA SER A 216 68.16 2.24 116.45
C SER A 216 69.30 1.57 117.24
N ASN A 217 70.25 0.93 116.54
CA ASN A 217 71.42 0.29 117.16
C ASN A 217 72.30 1.31 117.88
N LEU A 218 72.61 2.44 117.24
CA LEU A 218 73.37 3.54 117.86
C LEU A 218 72.66 4.09 119.11
N ARG A 219 71.32 4.19 119.08
CA ARG A 219 70.54 4.57 120.26
C ARG A 219 70.67 3.54 121.37
N GLN A 220 70.60 2.24 121.07
CA GLN A 220 70.79 1.18 122.07
C GLN A 220 72.21 1.17 122.65
N GLU A 221 73.24 1.33 121.83
CA GLU A 221 74.63 1.47 122.26
C GLU A 221 74.82 2.67 123.19
N LEU A 222 74.24 3.82 122.84
CA LEU A 222 74.25 5.01 123.68
C LEU A 222 73.57 4.76 125.03
N TYR A 223 72.43 4.06 125.06
CA TYR A 223 71.76 3.66 126.31
C TYR A 223 72.62 2.72 127.16
N LYS A 224 73.34 1.77 126.54
CA LYS A 224 74.27 0.88 127.26
C LYS A 224 75.44 1.66 127.84
N GLN A 225 76.11 2.49 127.04
CA GLN A 225 77.23 3.33 127.50
C GLN A 225 76.82 4.30 128.60
N THR A 226 75.64 4.92 128.51
CA THR A 226 75.13 5.78 129.59
C THR A 226 74.77 4.97 130.84
N GLY A 227 74.26 3.75 130.71
CA GLY A 227 74.06 2.82 131.82
C GLY A 227 75.38 2.40 132.49
N GLU A 228 76.41 2.07 131.71
CA GLU A 228 77.76 1.77 132.19
C GLU A 228 78.41 2.98 132.85
N ALA A 229 78.28 4.17 132.27
CA ALA A 229 78.77 5.41 132.88
C ALA A 229 78.07 5.69 134.21
N ARG A 230 76.76 5.43 134.34
CA ARG A 230 76.03 5.51 135.61
C ARG A 230 76.53 4.48 136.62
N LYS A 231 76.77 3.23 136.21
CA LYS A 231 77.37 2.21 137.09
C LYS A 231 78.76 2.60 137.55
N MET A 232 79.61 3.10 136.65
CA MET A 232 80.92 3.64 136.98
C MET A 232 80.83 4.83 137.93
N PHE A 233 79.83 5.70 137.75
CA PHE A 233 79.58 6.81 138.66
C PHE A 233 79.14 6.34 140.06
N VAL A 234 78.27 5.33 140.14
CA VAL A 234 77.88 4.71 141.42
C VAL A 234 79.09 4.05 142.08
N LEU A 235 79.86 3.23 141.36
CA LEU A 235 81.10 2.62 141.85
C LEU A 235 82.13 3.66 142.29
N LYS A 236 82.23 4.78 141.56
CA LYS A 236 83.08 5.91 141.94
C LYS A 236 82.62 6.52 143.26
N ASN A 237 81.33 6.76 143.43
CA ASN A 237 80.79 7.29 144.68
C ASN A 237 80.91 6.29 145.84
N GLU A 238 80.71 4.99 145.60
CA GLU A 238 80.93 3.92 146.60
C GLU A 238 82.41 3.84 147.02
N LEU A 239 83.34 3.97 146.08
CA LEU A 239 84.77 4.08 146.37
C LEU A 239 85.10 5.37 147.14
N GLU A 240 84.49 6.50 146.80
CA GLU A 240 84.63 7.74 147.55
C GLU A 240 84.08 7.60 148.99
N HIS A 241 82.96 6.90 149.18
CA HIS A 241 82.40 6.60 150.51
C HIS A 241 83.30 5.66 151.32
N LEU A 242 83.85 4.60 150.72
CA LEU A 242 84.82 3.71 151.38
C LEU A 242 86.14 4.43 151.71
N SER A 243 86.51 5.46 150.94
CA SER A 243 87.68 6.30 151.23
C SER A 243 87.47 7.27 152.40
N LEU A 244 86.22 7.48 152.83
CA LEU A 244 85.85 8.34 153.96
C LEU A 244 85.61 7.55 155.26
N GLU A 245 85.60 6.21 155.21
CA GLU A 245 85.48 5.32 156.38
C GLU A 245 86.84 4.80 156.92
N TYR A 246 87.96 5.33 156.40
CA TYR A 246 89.34 5.15 156.90
C TYR A 246 90.00 6.50 157.16
#